data_AF-A0A7J2YYJ7-F1
#
_entry.id   AF-A0A7J2YYJ7-F1
#
_cell.length_a   1.000
_cell.length_b   1.000
_cell.length_c   1.000
_cell.angle_alpha   90.00
_cell.angle_beta   90.00
_cell.angle_gamma   90.00
#
_symmetry.space_group_name_H-M   'P 1'
#
loop_
_entity.id
_entity.type
_entity.pdbx_description
1 polymer ?
#
loop_
_entity_poly.entity_id
_entity_poly.type
_entity_poly.pdbx_seq_one_letter_code
_entity_poly.pdbx_strand_id
1 'polypeptide(L)'
;MKCKLLTVFLIGLLVFSSLNLALAAKVKCPTCHGTGKIACPTCDGTGYIGEAETVDCTHCDGTGEIEPKVAESSMSAYEQGRTTNVTAVFVNHEDVEVNGTVTATLEDHSVTSPETTFPPNKEVTLSIAIDYAPNYPMSYLISHIQTTVNADKISCPYCDGTGTITEGTPCTVCDGTGTIRCSDCGGTGYVEESALATLGGQSSLNVTLIAEVAGAVVAVVVIGLGSFFLLKKRRVSEKKLRRLSNGEFQSWVLKKLDGKPATSKDISLGIDGFSRLNEPISIKQSDSVGMVAIDGFAAALARNRARTGIMVAFGFSDDAIRGKVRARTNYHLDIQMMTVRELIESRRSSY
;
A
#
# COMPACT_ATOMS: atom_id res chain seq x y z
N MET A 1 15.59 25.22 51.94
CA MET A 1 14.26 24.71 51.53
C MET A 1 14.12 24.36 50.04
N LYS A 2 15.01 24.82 49.14
CA LYS A 2 14.88 24.57 47.69
C LYS A 2 15.10 23.11 47.22
N CYS A 3 15.83 22.30 47.98
CA CYS A 3 16.18 20.94 47.55
C CYS A 3 15.02 19.92 47.72
N LYS A 4 14.15 20.09 48.74
CA LYS A 4 13.04 19.16 49.00
C LYS A 4 11.89 19.27 47.96
N LEU A 5 11.70 20.45 47.38
CA LEU A 5 10.65 20.67 46.37
C LEU A 5 11.00 19.98 45.04
N LEU A 6 12.28 19.95 44.67
CA LEU A 6 12.75 19.30 43.44
C LEU A 6 12.57 17.78 43.50
N THR A 7 12.80 17.17 44.66
CA THR A 7 12.65 15.72 44.86
C THR A 7 11.20 15.27 44.73
N VAL A 8 10.25 16.05 45.27
CA VAL A 8 8.81 15.74 45.15
C VAL A 8 8.34 15.86 43.70
N PHE A 9 8.86 16.84 42.96
CA PHE A 9 8.52 17.03 41.54
C PHE A 9 9.08 15.91 40.65
N LEU A 10 10.31 15.45 40.91
CA LEU A 10 10.92 14.32 40.20
C LEU A 10 10.22 12.98 40.49
N ILE A 11 9.82 12.73 41.74
CA ILE A 11 9.04 11.55 42.09
C ILE A 11 7.65 11.64 41.45
N GLY A 12 7.02 12.81 41.43
CA GLY A 12 5.75 13.04 40.73
C GLY A 12 5.84 12.75 39.23
N LEU A 13 6.89 13.22 38.55
CA LEU A 13 7.15 12.95 37.13
C LEU A 13 7.40 11.47 36.85
N LEU A 14 8.15 10.77 37.71
CA LEU A 14 8.39 9.33 37.57
C LEU A 14 7.11 8.51 37.74
N VAL A 15 6.25 8.88 38.71
CA VAL A 15 4.96 8.22 38.93
C VAL A 15 4.00 8.51 37.77
N PHE A 16 3.95 9.75 37.26
CA PHE A 16 3.09 10.12 36.12
C PHE A 16 3.55 9.48 34.80
N SER A 17 4.86 9.32 34.60
CA SER A 17 5.41 8.64 33.43
C SER A 17 5.13 7.13 33.45
N SER A 18 5.09 6.51 34.63
CA SER A 18 4.71 5.10 34.76
C SER A 18 3.20 4.84 34.61
N LEU A 19 2.35 5.86 34.81
CA LEU A 19 0.89 5.72 34.72
C LEU A 19 0.36 5.77 33.28
N ASN A 20 1.09 6.38 32.34
CA ASN A 20 0.67 6.47 30.94
C ASN A 20 1.01 5.21 30.11
N LEU A 21 1.75 4.24 30.66
CA LEU A 21 2.22 3.06 29.93
C LEU A 21 1.24 1.87 29.93
N ALA A 22 0.03 2.00 30.52
CA ALA A 22 -0.84 0.85 30.81
C ALA A 22 -2.14 0.79 29.99
N LEU A 23 -2.30 1.58 28.94
CA LEU A 23 -3.48 1.58 28.05
C LEU A 23 -3.16 1.01 26.65
N ALA A 24 -2.24 0.04 26.57
CA ALA A 24 -2.18 -0.82 25.39
C ALA A 24 -3.52 -1.56 25.25
N ALA A 25 -4.20 -1.37 24.13
CA ALA A 25 -5.47 -2.01 23.85
C ALA A 25 -5.27 -3.53 23.82
N LYS A 26 -5.72 -4.22 24.87
CA LYS A 26 -5.59 -5.68 24.98
C LYS A 26 -6.55 -6.34 23.99
N VAL A 27 -6.04 -7.27 23.17
CA VAL A 27 -6.85 -8.01 22.21
C VAL A 27 -7.80 -8.94 22.95
N LYS A 28 -9.12 -8.75 22.78
CA LYS A 28 -10.12 -9.62 23.40
C LYS A 28 -9.97 -11.03 22.87
N CYS A 29 -9.94 -12.00 23.79
CA CYS A 29 -9.90 -13.41 23.45
C CYS A 29 -11.13 -13.78 22.59
N PRO A 30 -10.95 -14.39 21.41
CA PRO A 30 -12.06 -14.70 20.51
C PRO A 30 -13.00 -15.76 21.07
N THR A 31 -12.51 -16.62 21.97
CA THR A 31 -13.29 -17.72 22.54
C THR A 31 -14.22 -17.27 23.68
N CYS A 32 -13.80 -16.29 24.49
CA CYS A 32 -14.61 -15.79 25.62
C CYS A 32 -15.01 -14.32 25.49
N HIS A 33 -14.69 -13.68 24.35
CA HIS A 33 -15.02 -12.30 24.00
C HIS A 33 -14.63 -11.26 25.08
N GLY A 34 -13.48 -11.44 25.73
CA GLY A 34 -13.04 -10.51 26.78
C GLY A 34 -13.63 -10.78 28.16
N THR A 35 -14.53 -11.75 28.33
CA THR A 35 -15.24 -11.93 29.60
C THR A 35 -14.37 -12.59 30.67
N GLY A 36 -13.45 -13.48 30.30
CA GLY A 36 -12.63 -14.25 31.26
C GLY A 36 -13.43 -15.17 32.19
N LYS A 37 -14.76 -15.28 32.01
CA LYS A 37 -15.66 -15.99 32.94
C LYS A 37 -15.69 -17.51 32.75
N ILE A 38 -15.05 -18.01 31.71
CA ILE A 38 -14.93 -19.43 31.42
C ILE A 38 -13.46 -19.82 31.44
N ALA A 39 -13.16 -21.05 31.86
CA ALA A 39 -11.85 -21.64 31.69
C ALA A 39 -11.56 -21.73 30.18
N CYS A 40 -10.89 -20.71 29.66
CA CYS A 40 -10.63 -20.54 28.26
C CYS A 40 -9.17 -20.92 28.00
N PRO A 41 -8.90 -22.05 27.33
CA PRO A 41 -7.52 -22.52 27.09
C PRO A 41 -6.71 -21.57 26.20
N THR A 42 -7.36 -20.60 25.56
CA THR A 42 -6.72 -19.61 24.68
C THR A 42 -6.19 -18.40 25.46
N CYS A 43 -6.81 -18.02 26.59
CA CYS A 43 -6.44 -16.81 27.34
C CYS A 43 -6.25 -17.05 28.85
N ASP A 44 -6.28 -18.31 29.28
CA ASP A 44 -6.19 -18.75 30.67
C ASP A 44 -7.13 -17.98 31.62
N GLY A 45 -8.33 -17.64 31.13
CA GLY A 45 -9.35 -16.92 31.90
C GLY A 45 -9.11 -15.41 32.06
N THR A 46 -8.05 -14.85 31.50
CA THR A 46 -7.80 -13.39 31.57
C THR A 46 -8.79 -12.59 30.72
N GLY A 47 -9.37 -13.22 29.70
CA GLY A 47 -10.20 -12.55 28.70
C GLY A 47 -9.41 -11.97 27.52
N TYR A 48 -8.07 -11.95 27.56
CA TYR A 48 -7.24 -11.27 26.56
C TYR A 48 -6.07 -12.14 26.12
N ILE A 49 -5.65 -12.04 24.85
CA ILE A 49 -4.62 -12.91 24.25
C ILE A 49 -3.33 -12.19 23.85
N GLY A 50 -3.13 -10.95 24.30
CA GLY A 50 -1.92 -10.17 24.01
C GLY A 50 -2.22 -8.68 23.90
N GLU A 51 -1.16 -7.91 23.64
CA GLU A 51 -1.26 -6.53 23.17
C GLU A 51 -1.56 -6.55 21.66
N ALA A 52 -2.45 -5.66 21.20
CA ALA A 52 -2.69 -5.54 19.77
C ALA A 52 -1.44 -4.94 19.12
N GLU A 53 -0.74 -5.73 18.30
CA GLU A 53 0.31 -5.16 17.44
C GLU A 53 -0.38 -4.28 16.40
N THR A 54 -0.19 -2.98 16.55
CA THR A 54 -0.64 -1.97 15.60
C THR A 54 0.49 -1.67 14.64
N VAL A 55 0.23 -1.76 13.34
CA VAL A 55 1.19 -1.39 12.30
C VAL A 55 0.81 -0.02 11.76
N ASP A 56 1.82 0.80 11.45
CA ASP A 56 1.61 2.08 10.78
C ASP A 56 0.81 1.87 9.49
N CYS A 57 -0.24 2.65 9.31
CA CYS A 57 -1.04 2.59 8.10
C CYS A 57 -0.20 3.09 6.93
N THR A 58 0.09 2.22 5.96
CA THR A 58 0.92 2.53 4.79
C THR A 58 0.32 3.57 3.85
N HIS A 59 -0.94 3.95 4.05
CA HIS A 59 -1.60 4.96 3.23
C HIS A 59 -1.34 6.38 3.75
N CYS A 60 -1.18 6.54 5.06
CA CYS A 60 -0.92 7.82 5.73
C CYS A 60 0.38 7.83 6.54
N ASP A 61 1.21 6.81 6.39
CA ASP A 61 2.49 6.62 7.07
C ASP A 61 2.43 6.88 8.59
N GLY A 62 1.41 6.36 9.26
CA GLY A 62 1.28 6.49 10.71
C GLY A 62 0.60 7.78 11.20
N THR A 63 0.37 8.76 10.32
CA THR A 63 -0.12 10.09 10.74
C THR A 63 -1.63 10.14 10.98
N GLY A 64 -2.39 9.28 10.30
CA GLY A 64 -3.85 9.29 10.29
C GLY A 64 -4.46 10.33 9.33
N GLU A 65 -3.64 11.20 8.75
CA GLU A 65 -4.06 12.19 7.76
C GLU A 65 -3.44 11.85 6.40
N ILE A 66 -4.16 12.11 5.31
CA ILE A 66 -3.60 11.87 3.98
C ILE A 66 -2.68 13.05 3.65
N GLU A 67 -1.38 12.79 3.54
CA GLU A 67 -0.45 13.76 2.98
C GLU A 67 -0.66 13.85 1.47
N PRO A 68 -0.87 15.06 0.91
CA PRO A 68 -1.11 15.21 -0.52
C PRO A 68 0.08 14.78 -1.38
N LYS A 69 -0.17 13.90 -2.36
CA LYS A 69 0.85 13.43 -3.30
C LYS A 69 0.86 14.26 -4.59
N VAL A 70 1.48 15.43 -4.53
CA VAL A 70 1.77 16.25 -5.72
C VAL A 70 3.20 15.99 -6.17
N ALA A 71 3.36 15.39 -7.35
CA ALA A 71 4.66 15.02 -7.91
C ALA A 71 5.05 15.91 -9.10
N GLU A 72 6.34 16.20 -9.25
CA GLU A 72 6.88 16.82 -10.47
C GLU A 72 6.93 15.77 -11.59
N SER A 73 6.31 16.08 -12.73
CA SER A 73 6.29 15.26 -13.95
C SER A 73 7.42 15.66 -14.91
N SER A 74 7.66 16.97 -15.07
CA SER A 74 8.77 17.47 -15.91
C SER A 74 9.20 18.88 -15.49
N MET A 75 10.43 19.25 -15.83
CA MET A 75 10.99 20.57 -15.60
C MET A 75 11.82 21.04 -16.79
N SER A 76 11.73 22.33 -17.09
CA SER A 76 12.58 23.04 -18.04
C SER A 76 12.96 24.40 -17.44
N ALA A 77 14.10 24.94 -17.83
CA ALA A 77 14.54 26.25 -17.38
C ALA A 77 15.27 27.00 -18.48
N TYR A 78 15.20 28.32 -18.51
CA TYR A 78 15.97 29.13 -19.44
C TYR A 78 16.27 30.51 -18.85
N GLU A 79 17.37 31.10 -19.29
CA GLU A 79 17.76 32.44 -18.87
C GLU A 79 17.17 33.50 -19.79
N GLN A 80 16.70 34.59 -19.20
CA GLN A 80 16.26 35.79 -19.92
C GLN A 80 16.75 37.04 -19.17
N GLY A 81 17.91 37.55 -19.59
CA GLY A 81 18.51 38.73 -18.96
C GLY A 81 19.12 38.41 -17.60
N ARG A 82 18.48 38.86 -16.52
CA ARG A 82 18.93 38.63 -15.13
C ARG A 82 18.05 37.66 -14.36
N THR A 83 17.21 36.93 -15.09
CA THR A 83 16.20 36.06 -14.50
C THR A 83 16.35 34.68 -15.11
N THR A 84 16.35 33.66 -14.26
CA THR A 84 16.20 32.26 -14.66
C THR A 84 14.73 31.90 -14.56
N ASN A 85 14.08 31.64 -15.69
CA ASN A 85 12.70 31.19 -15.74
C ASN A 85 12.67 29.66 -15.64
N VAL A 86 11.97 29.15 -14.65
CA VAL A 86 11.77 27.72 -14.41
C VAL A 86 10.32 27.39 -14.75
N THR A 87 10.10 26.47 -15.68
CA THR A 87 8.77 25.95 -16.00
C THR A 87 8.72 24.48 -15.63
N ALA A 88 7.90 24.13 -14.65
CA ALA A 88 7.71 22.77 -14.17
C ALA A 88 6.24 22.34 -14.28
N VAL A 89 6.02 21.05 -14.54
CA VAL A 89 4.71 20.42 -14.64
C VAL A 89 4.53 19.50 -13.45
N PHE A 90 3.46 19.71 -12.70
CA PHE A 90 3.11 18.92 -11.52
C PHE A 90 1.84 18.12 -11.76
N VAL A 91 1.73 16.94 -11.14
CA VAL A 91 0.54 16.09 -11.15
C VAL A 91 0.13 15.78 -9.72
N ASN A 92 -1.12 16.08 -9.39
CA ASN A 92 -1.73 15.62 -8.16
C ASN A 92 -2.24 14.18 -8.35
N HIS A 93 -1.69 13.24 -7.58
CA HIS A 93 -2.08 11.83 -7.60
C HIS A 93 -3.24 11.49 -6.67
N GLU A 94 -3.77 12.46 -5.95
CA GLU A 94 -4.99 12.32 -5.18
C GLU A 94 -6.23 12.35 -6.08
N ASP A 95 -7.33 11.82 -5.56
CA ASP A 95 -8.66 11.89 -6.19
C ASP A 95 -9.43 13.17 -5.81
N VAL A 96 -8.82 14.02 -5.00
CA VAL A 96 -9.34 15.30 -4.52
C VAL A 96 -8.39 16.44 -4.88
N GLU A 97 -8.93 17.65 -4.91
CA GLU A 97 -8.16 18.87 -5.16
C GLU A 97 -7.25 19.21 -3.98
N VAL A 98 -6.05 19.70 -4.28
CA VAL A 98 -5.01 20.07 -3.30
C VAL A 98 -4.56 21.49 -3.61
N ASN A 99 -4.48 22.35 -2.60
CA ASN A 99 -3.85 23.67 -2.74
C ASN A 99 -2.42 23.62 -2.21
N GLY A 100 -1.56 24.50 -2.70
CA GLY A 100 -0.20 24.60 -2.21
C GLY A 100 0.64 25.62 -2.96
N THR A 101 1.92 25.66 -2.63
CA THR A 101 2.91 26.51 -3.30
C THR A 101 4.08 25.67 -3.80
N VAL A 102 4.75 26.16 -4.84
CA VAL A 102 5.97 25.54 -5.36
C VAL A 102 7.13 26.49 -5.19
N THR A 103 8.18 26.03 -4.53
CA THR A 103 9.43 26.78 -4.39
C THR A 103 10.45 26.23 -5.36
N ALA A 104 10.94 27.07 -6.27
CA ALA A 104 12.09 26.77 -7.12
C ALA A 104 13.35 27.35 -6.49
N THR A 105 14.38 26.53 -6.33
CA THR A 105 15.67 26.89 -5.72
C THR A 105 16.79 26.63 -6.70
N LEU A 106 17.68 27.61 -6.87
CA LEU A 106 18.92 27.51 -7.63
C LEU A 106 20.03 28.11 -6.76
N GLU A 107 20.94 27.25 -6.28
CA GLU A 107 22.00 27.63 -5.35
C GLU A 107 21.44 28.21 -4.04
N ASP A 108 21.75 29.47 -3.71
CA ASP A 108 21.26 30.21 -2.54
C ASP A 108 20.04 31.09 -2.84
N HIS A 109 19.50 31.02 -4.05
CA HIS A 109 18.33 31.80 -4.47
C HIS A 109 17.09 30.89 -4.55
N SER A 110 15.99 31.33 -3.95
CA SER A 110 14.71 30.62 -4.00
C SER A 110 13.56 31.57 -4.25
N VAL A 111 12.61 31.16 -5.09
CA VAL A 111 11.35 31.88 -5.31
C VAL A 111 10.19 30.91 -5.17
N THR A 112 9.19 31.33 -4.39
CA THR A 112 7.95 30.58 -4.17
C THR A 112 6.85 31.13 -5.06
N SER A 113 6.12 30.23 -5.73
CA SER A 113 4.95 30.59 -6.52
C SER A 113 3.83 31.17 -5.64
N PRO A 114 2.88 31.90 -6.21
CA PRO A 114 1.57 32.09 -5.56
C PRO A 114 0.92 30.75 -5.23
N GLU A 115 -0.05 30.80 -4.31
CA GLU A 115 -0.91 29.66 -4.01
C GLU A 115 -1.57 29.16 -5.30
N THR A 116 -1.50 27.85 -5.50
CA THR A 116 -1.89 27.16 -6.72
C THR A 116 -2.76 25.97 -6.35
N THR A 117 -3.83 25.81 -7.12
CA THR A 117 -4.72 24.65 -7.03
C THR A 117 -4.26 23.55 -7.96
N PHE A 118 -4.07 22.35 -7.42
CA PHE A 118 -3.70 21.13 -8.12
C PHE A 118 -4.92 20.20 -8.23
N PRO A 119 -5.67 20.24 -9.35
CA PRO A 119 -6.82 19.38 -9.56
C PRO A 119 -6.41 17.89 -9.67
N PRO A 120 -7.30 16.96 -9.27
CA PRO A 120 -6.97 15.54 -9.19
C PRO A 120 -6.62 14.95 -10.56
N ASN A 121 -5.51 14.22 -10.62
CA ASN A 121 -5.00 13.51 -11.81
C ASN A 121 -4.84 14.40 -13.05
N LYS A 122 -4.57 15.70 -12.86
CA LYS A 122 -4.34 16.66 -13.94
C LYS A 122 -2.97 17.32 -13.81
N GLU A 123 -2.39 17.64 -14.96
CA GLU A 123 -1.15 18.39 -15.06
C GLU A 123 -1.40 19.89 -14.80
N VAL A 124 -0.56 20.48 -13.96
CA VAL A 124 -0.50 21.92 -13.71
C VAL A 124 0.90 22.42 -14.05
N THR A 125 0.98 23.36 -14.99
CA THR A 125 2.24 23.98 -15.39
C THR A 125 2.43 25.30 -14.65
N LEU A 126 3.55 25.44 -13.95
CA LEU A 126 3.94 26.65 -13.24
C LEU A 126 5.22 27.23 -13.83
N SER A 127 5.24 28.55 -14.00
CA SER A 127 6.42 29.30 -14.41
C SER A 127 6.87 30.22 -13.28
N ILE A 128 8.08 29.98 -12.77
CA ILE A 128 8.68 30.69 -11.64
C ILE A 128 9.93 31.41 -12.13
N ALA A 129 10.02 32.71 -11.84
CA ALA A 129 11.14 33.55 -12.23
C ALA A 129 12.07 33.77 -11.03
N ILE A 130 13.29 33.22 -11.08
CA ILE A 130 14.33 33.46 -10.07
C ILE A 130 15.18 34.64 -10.56
N ASP A 131 15.18 35.75 -9.82
CA ASP A 131 16.01 36.92 -10.11
C ASP A 131 17.49 36.65 -9.78
N TYR A 132 18.14 35.89 -10.65
CA TYR A 132 19.53 35.48 -10.56
C TYR A 132 20.18 35.44 -11.95
N ALA A 133 21.39 35.98 -12.05
CA ALA A 133 22.02 36.40 -13.32
C ALA A 133 23.42 35.84 -13.66
N PRO A 134 23.80 34.61 -13.28
CA PRO A 134 24.91 33.94 -13.95
C PRO A 134 24.47 33.42 -15.33
N ASN A 135 25.38 33.37 -16.30
CA ASN A 135 25.14 32.66 -17.57
C ASN A 135 25.51 31.19 -17.37
N TYR A 136 24.54 30.35 -17.02
CA TYR A 136 24.75 28.92 -16.89
C TYR A 136 24.42 28.18 -18.18
N PRO A 137 25.19 27.13 -18.53
CA PRO A 137 24.78 26.23 -19.59
C PRO A 137 23.47 25.54 -19.19
N MET A 138 22.59 25.29 -20.16
CA MET A 138 21.28 24.63 -19.95
C MET A 138 21.36 23.36 -19.09
N SER A 139 22.41 22.55 -19.29
CA SER A 139 22.63 21.31 -18.52
C SER A 139 22.87 21.56 -17.03
N TYR A 140 23.47 22.70 -16.67
CA TYR A 140 23.68 23.09 -15.28
C TYR A 140 22.34 23.44 -14.63
N LEU A 141 21.53 24.29 -15.29
CA LEU A 141 20.20 24.68 -14.80
C LEU A 141 19.33 23.46 -14.50
N ILE A 142 19.22 22.52 -15.45
CA ILE A 142 18.40 21.30 -15.27
C ILE A 142 18.88 20.45 -14.09
N SER A 143 20.19 20.41 -13.81
CA SER A 143 20.75 19.54 -12.77
C SER A 143 20.83 20.17 -11.38
N HIS A 144 20.74 21.51 -11.29
CA HIS A 144 20.91 22.25 -10.03
C HIS A 144 19.65 22.97 -9.57
N ILE A 145 18.65 23.15 -10.43
CA ILE A 145 17.35 23.63 -10.00
C ILE A 145 16.65 22.51 -9.23
N GLN A 146 16.19 22.84 -8.03
CA GLN A 146 15.35 21.98 -7.21
C GLN A 146 13.98 22.63 -7.08
N THR A 147 12.92 21.87 -7.30
CA THR A 147 11.56 22.28 -6.96
C THR A 147 11.13 21.56 -5.70
N THR A 148 10.37 22.24 -4.85
CA THR A 148 9.75 21.65 -3.66
C THR A 148 8.31 22.11 -3.60
N VAL A 149 7.39 21.15 -3.53
CA VAL A 149 5.96 21.43 -3.35
C VAL A 149 5.66 21.46 -1.86
N ASN A 150 5.06 22.54 -1.41
CA ASN A 150 4.47 22.65 -0.08
C ASN A 150 2.95 22.62 -0.26
N ALA A 151 2.38 21.43 -0.18
CA ALA A 151 0.96 21.19 -0.33
C ALA A 151 0.25 21.32 1.02
N ASP A 152 -0.86 22.05 1.03
CA ASP A 152 -1.73 22.17 2.19
C ASP A 152 -2.41 20.82 2.47
N LYS A 153 -2.77 20.61 3.74
CA LYS A 153 -3.58 19.45 4.11
C LYS A 153 -4.85 19.39 3.28
N ILE A 154 -5.25 18.18 2.89
CA ILE A 154 -6.46 17.94 2.11
C ILE A 154 -7.67 18.41 2.92
N SER A 155 -8.27 19.51 2.48
CA SER A 155 -9.47 20.07 3.10
C SER A 155 -10.68 19.20 2.81
N CYS A 156 -11.54 19.02 3.80
CA CYS A 156 -12.77 18.26 3.64
C CYS A 156 -13.73 19.02 2.70
N PRO A 157 -14.13 18.44 1.55
CA PRO A 157 -14.94 19.11 0.54
C PRO A 157 -16.39 19.35 0.97
N TYR A 158 -16.81 18.77 2.11
CA TYR A 158 -18.17 18.94 2.64
C TYR A 158 -18.30 20.18 3.53
N CYS A 159 -17.19 20.69 4.07
CA CYS A 159 -17.16 21.85 4.94
C CYS A 159 -16.11 22.88 4.54
N ASP A 160 -15.52 22.74 3.35
CA ASP A 160 -14.47 23.61 2.81
C ASP A 160 -13.33 23.87 3.81
N GLY A 161 -12.87 22.81 4.49
CA GLY A 161 -11.81 22.94 5.49
C GLY A 161 -12.22 23.54 6.84
N THR A 162 -13.43 24.10 6.97
CA THR A 162 -13.85 24.79 8.21
C THR A 162 -14.19 23.86 9.36
N GLY A 163 -14.43 22.58 9.08
CA GLY A 163 -14.93 21.62 10.06
C GLY A 163 -16.42 21.79 10.39
N THR A 164 -17.15 22.73 9.80
CA THR A 164 -18.59 22.95 10.10
C THR A 164 -19.41 23.17 8.83
N ILE A 165 -20.68 22.75 8.83
CA ILE A 165 -21.55 22.84 7.62
C ILE A 165 -22.66 23.89 7.76
N THR A 166 -23.13 24.18 8.97
CA THR A 166 -24.20 25.18 9.21
C THR A 166 -24.18 25.60 10.68
N GLU A 167 -24.09 26.91 10.94
CA GLU A 167 -24.20 27.52 12.29
C GLU A 167 -23.37 26.81 13.38
N GLY A 168 -22.15 26.38 13.05
CA GLY A 168 -21.25 25.72 14.01
C GLY A 168 -21.51 24.22 14.23
N THR A 169 -22.44 23.61 13.50
CA THR A 169 -22.63 22.15 13.52
C THR A 169 -21.40 21.45 12.94
N PRO A 170 -20.71 20.58 13.70
CA PRO A 170 -19.53 19.86 13.20
C PRO A 170 -19.85 19.05 11.96
N CYS A 171 -18.97 19.10 10.97
CA CYS A 171 -19.08 18.30 9.76
C CYS A 171 -18.91 16.82 10.12
N THR A 172 -19.90 16.00 9.77
CA THR A 172 -19.92 14.56 10.06
C THR A 172 -18.96 13.75 9.19
N VAL A 173 -18.38 14.34 8.14
CA VAL A 173 -17.44 13.66 7.25
C VAL A 173 -16.00 13.75 7.78
N CYS A 174 -15.62 14.90 8.34
CA CYS A 174 -14.30 15.10 8.94
C CYS A 174 -14.33 15.14 10.48
N ASP A 175 -15.48 14.84 11.09
CA ASP A 175 -15.72 14.94 12.53
C ASP A 175 -15.30 16.29 13.12
N GLY A 176 -15.54 17.37 12.40
CA GLY A 176 -15.19 18.73 12.84
C GLY A 176 -13.74 19.17 12.64
N THR A 177 -12.86 18.30 12.14
CA THR A 177 -11.43 18.62 11.99
C THR A 177 -11.14 19.53 10.80
N GLY A 178 -12.02 19.54 9.80
CA GLY A 178 -11.78 20.25 8.54
C GLY A 178 -10.87 19.50 7.56
N THR A 179 -10.19 18.44 7.97
CA THR A 179 -9.30 17.64 7.11
C THR A 179 -9.88 16.25 6.84
N ILE A 180 -9.48 15.62 5.73
CA ILE A 180 -9.88 14.24 5.43
C ILE A 180 -8.98 13.28 6.20
N ARG A 181 -9.60 12.43 7.04
CA ARG A 181 -8.91 11.31 7.68
C ARG A 181 -8.61 10.22 6.67
N CYS A 182 -7.48 9.54 6.85
CA CYS A 182 -7.17 8.35 6.07
C CYS A 182 -8.25 7.29 6.26
N SER A 183 -8.90 6.90 5.15
CA SER A 183 -10.00 5.94 5.14
C SER A 183 -9.55 4.53 5.55
N ASP A 184 -8.30 4.16 5.26
CA ASP A 184 -7.74 2.84 5.55
C ASP A 184 -7.56 2.59 7.06
N CYS A 185 -7.23 3.64 7.83
CA CYS A 185 -7.07 3.55 9.30
C CYS A 185 -8.16 4.30 10.08
N GLY A 186 -9.14 4.91 9.42
CA GLY A 186 -10.14 5.76 10.08
C GLY A 186 -9.54 6.98 10.80
N GLY A 187 -8.36 7.42 10.37
CA GLY A 187 -7.61 8.54 10.95
C GLY A 187 -6.85 8.28 12.25
N THR A 188 -6.73 7.02 12.68
CA THR A 188 -5.88 6.68 13.83
C THR A 188 -4.38 6.75 13.51
N GLY A 189 -4.01 6.62 12.23
CA GLY A 189 -2.64 6.40 11.77
C GLY A 189 -2.22 4.94 11.77
N TYR A 190 -2.97 4.05 12.43
CA TYR A 190 -2.59 2.67 12.65
C TYR A 190 -3.71 1.70 12.27
N VAL A 191 -3.32 0.53 11.77
CA VAL A 191 -4.23 -0.56 11.43
C VAL A 191 -3.88 -1.78 12.30
N GLU A 192 -4.91 -2.45 12.82
CA GLU A 192 -4.70 -3.71 13.54
C GLU A 192 -4.19 -4.76 12.54
N GLU A 193 -3.11 -5.48 12.89
CA GLU A 193 -2.54 -6.51 12.01
C GLU A 193 -3.57 -7.61 11.67
N SER A 194 -4.51 -7.87 12.57
CA SER A 194 -5.65 -8.77 12.33
C SER A 194 -6.65 -8.25 11.28
N ALA A 195 -6.77 -6.93 11.09
CA ALA A 195 -7.56 -6.35 10.01
C ALA A 195 -6.85 -6.46 8.66
N LEU A 196 -5.51 -6.40 8.64
CA LEU A 196 -4.72 -6.66 7.44
C LEU A 196 -4.90 -8.08 6.93
N ALA A 197 -5.07 -9.08 7.81
CA ALA A 197 -5.33 -10.46 7.39
C ALA A 197 -6.61 -10.65 6.57
N THR A 198 -7.53 -9.68 6.58
CA THR A 198 -8.79 -9.71 5.80
C THR A 198 -8.74 -8.82 4.55
N LEU A 199 -7.79 -7.89 4.45
CA LEU A 199 -7.67 -6.93 3.33
C LEU A 199 -6.37 -7.04 2.51
N GLY A 200 -5.36 -7.77 2.99
CA GLY A 200 -4.07 -7.91 2.30
C GLY A 200 -3.28 -9.09 2.84
N GLY A 201 -3.16 -10.13 2.02
CA GLY A 201 -2.26 -11.23 2.30
C GLY A 201 -0.81 -10.75 2.52
N GLN A 202 -0.21 -11.29 3.58
CA GLN A 202 1.22 -11.39 3.88
C GLN A 202 2.01 -10.08 4.01
N SER A 203 2.38 -9.77 5.25
CA SER A 203 3.69 -9.19 5.58
C SER A 203 4.21 -9.84 6.87
N SER A 204 5.50 -10.11 6.88
CA SER A 204 6.22 -11.02 7.77
C SER A 204 6.98 -10.26 8.85
N LEU A 205 6.72 -10.55 10.12
CA LEU A 205 7.57 -10.13 11.24
C LEU A 205 8.81 -11.03 11.37
N ASN A 206 9.93 -10.36 11.62
CA ASN A 206 11.29 -10.88 11.61
C ASN A 206 11.64 -11.41 13.01
N VAL A 207 11.43 -12.69 13.27
CA VAL A 207 11.82 -13.35 14.53
C VAL A 207 13.28 -13.78 14.45
N THR A 208 14.18 -12.87 14.81
CA THR A 208 15.57 -13.21 15.18
C THR A 208 15.96 -12.45 16.45
N LEU A 209 15.63 -13.01 17.61
CA LEU A 209 16.49 -12.91 18.79
C LEU A 209 16.06 -13.93 19.85
N ILE A 210 17.05 -14.48 20.56
CA ILE A 210 17.02 -15.51 21.62
C ILE A 210 17.49 -16.90 21.13
N ALA A 211 18.80 -17.03 21.02
CA ALA A 211 19.52 -18.28 21.27
C ALA A 211 21.01 -17.99 21.54
N GLU A 212 21.30 -17.27 22.63
CA GLU A 212 22.63 -17.28 23.25
C GLU A 212 22.51 -17.88 24.66
N VAL A 213 22.42 -19.21 24.76
CA VAL A 213 23.08 -19.96 25.84
C VAL A 213 23.33 -21.40 25.35
N ALA A 214 24.55 -21.85 25.62
CA ALA A 214 25.01 -23.24 25.69
C ALA A 214 25.55 -23.90 24.41
N GLY A 215 26.84 -24.23 24.48
CA GLY A 215 27.34 -25.46 23.88
C GLY A 215 28.56 -25.30 22.99
N ALA A 216 29.68 -24.93 23.59
CA ALA A 216 30.93 -25.51 23.13
C ALA A 216 30.82 -27.05 23.17
N VAL A 217 31.61 -27.70 22.30
CA VAL A 217 32.05 -29.11 22.30
C VAL A 217 31.66 -29.86 21.02
N VAL A 218 32.74 -30.37 20.41
CA VAL A 218 32.86 -31.42 19.39
C VAL A 218 32.96 -31.00 17.92
N ALA A 219 34.20 -30.69 17.55
CA ALA A 219 34.74 -31.10 16.25
C ALA A 219 34.66 -32.63 16.12
N VAL A 220 33.78 -33.13 15.25
CA VAL A 220 33.95 -34.44 14.61
C VAL A 220 33.82 -34.24 13.10
N VAL A 221 34.97 -34.40 12.46
CA VAL A 221 35.17 -34.69 11.06
C VAL A 221 34.32 -35.92 10.69
N VAL A 222 33.25 -35.73 9.94
CA VAL A 222 32.66 -36.81 9.13
C VAL A 222 32.81 -36.44 7.67
N ILE A 223 33.82 -37.07 7.08
CA ILE A 223 33.96 -37.28 5.65
C ILE A 223 32.73 -38.07 5.21
N GLY A 224 31.72 -37.36 4.73
CA GLY A 224 30.55 -37.91 4.07
C GLY A 224 30.38 -37.18 2.75
N LEU A 225 30.61 -37.90 1.65
CA LEU A 225 30.37 -37.50 0.26
C LEU A 225 28.86 -37.27 0.03
N GLY A 226 28.30 -36.27 0.70
CA GLY A 226 27.00 -35.71 0.37
C GLY A 226 27.22 -34.64 -0.69
N SER A 227 27.06 -35.01 -1.95
CA SER A 227 26.88 -34.07 -3.05
C SER A 227 25.71 -33.16 -2.70
N PHE A 228 26.00 -32.04 -2.03
CA PHE A 228 25.06 -30.96 -1.81
C PHE A 228 24.83 -30.37 -3.20
N PHE A 229 23.91 -30.97 -3.95
CA PHE A 229 23.33 -30.38 -5.14
C PHE A 229 22.65 -29.10 -4.68
N LEU A 230 23.43 -28.01 -4.66
CA LEU A 230 22.93 -26.65 -4.69
C LEU A 230 22.14 -26.51 -6.00
N LEU A 231 20.90 -26.99 -5.97
CA LEU A 231 19.90 -26.77 -7.00
C LEU A 231 19.67 -25.27 -7.03
N LYS A 232 20.50 -24.58 -7.82
CA LYS A 232 20.37 -23.17 -8.15
C LYS A 232 19.01 -23.01 -8.80
N LYS A 233 18.01 -22.69 -7.99
CA LYS A 233 16.62 -22.48 -8.38
C LYS A 233 16.62 -21.34 -9.40
N ARG A 234 16.64 -21.70 -10.69
CA ARG A 234 16.71 -20.73 -11.78
C ARG A 234 15.54 -19.79 -11.62
N ARG A 235 15.84 -18.49 -11.44
CA ARG A 235 14.82 -17.44 -11.33
C ARG A 235 14.03 -17.43 -12.65
N VAL A 236 12.72 -17.62 -12.54
CA VAL A 236 11.80 -17.51 -13.67
C VAL A 236 11.55 -16.02 -13.90
N SER A 237 11.76 -15.54 -15.13
CA SER A 237 11.46 -14.17 -15.53
C SER A 237 10.24 -14.13 -16.44
N GLU A 238 9.50 -13.01 -16.44
CA GLU A 238 8.35 -12.81 -17.32
C GLU A 238 8.71 -13.00 -18.80
N LYS A 239 9.86 -12.47 -19.23
CA LYS A 239 10.37 -12.63 -20.59
C LYS A 239 10.45 -14.11 -21.01
N LYS A 240 10.76 -15.01 -20.08
CA LYS A 240 10.75 -16.46 -20.34
C LYS A 240 9.34 -17.02 -20.43
N LEU A 241 8.44 -16.57 -19.56
CA LEU A 241 7.04 -17.02 -19.53
C LEU A 241 6.27 -16.60 -20.78
N ARG A 242 6.58 -15.42 -21.35
CA ARG A 242 6.01 -14.94 -22.63
C ARG A 242 6.36 -15.82 -23.82
N ARG A 243 7.44 -16.58 -23.73
CA ARG A 243 7.93 -17.47 -24.79
C ARG A 243 7.39 -18.90 -24.67
N LEU A 244 6.69 -19.21 -23.58
CA LEU A 244 6.02 -20.50 -23.43
C LEU A 244 4.83 -20.57 -24.37
N SER A 245 4.51 -21.77 -24.86
CA SER A 245 3.23 -21.99 -25.52
C SER A 245 2.06 -21.75 -24.54
N ASN A 246 0.85 -21.50 -25.06
CA ASN A 246 -0.34 -21.26 -24.23
C ASN A 246 -0.56 -22.36 -23.17
N GLY A 247 -0.40 -23.63 -23.56
CA GLY A 247 -0.59 -24.77 -22.65
C GLY A 247 0.49 -24.89 -21.58
N GLU A 248 1.75 -24.62 -21.92
CA GLU A 248 2.85 -24.58 -20.96
C GLU A 248 2.71 -23.42 -19.97
N PHE A 249 2.31 -22.24 -20.47
CA PHE A 249 2.04 -21.08 -19.64
C PHE A 249 0.88 -21.33 -18.67
N GLN A 250 -0.24 -21.88 -19.16
CA GLN A 250 -1.38 -22.27 -18.34
C GLN A 250 -0.97 -23.27 -17.25
N SER A 251 -0.22 -24.31 -17.61
CA SER A 251 0.29 -25.30 -16.66
C SER A 251 1.21 -24.68 -15.61
N TRP A 252 2.04 -23.72 -16.02
CA TRP A 252 2.91 -22.98 -15.11
C TRP A 252 2.11 -22.14 -14.12
N VAL A 253 1.08 -21.42 -14.57
CA VAL A 253 0.20 -20.60 -13.71
C VAL A 253 -0.57 -21.49 -12.72
N LEU A 254 -1.18 -22.58 -13.19
CA LEU A 254 -1.92 -23.50 -12.33
C LEU A 254 -1.01 -24.12 -11.27
N LYS A 255 0.17 -24.59 -11.66
CA LYS A 255 1.17 -25.08 -10.71
C LYS A 255 1.59 -24.01 -9.71
N LYS A 256 1.62 -22.74 -10.11
CA LYS A 256 2.02 -21.64 -9.24
C LYS A 256 0.95 -21.28 -8.20
N LEU A 257 -0.32 -21.50 -8.53
CA LEU A 257 -1.48 -21.28 -7.67
C LEU A 257 -1.94 -22.55 -6.92
N ASP A 258 -1.12 -23.61 -6.92
CA ASP A 258 -1.50 -24.94 -6.42
C ASP A 258 -2.86 -25.42 -6.96
N GLY A 259 -3.14 -25.06 -8.21
CA GLY A 259 -4.39 -25.31 -8.90
C GLY A 259 -4.38 -26.60 -9.73
N LYS A 260 -5.59 -27.01 -10.15
CA LYS A 260 -5.83 -28.17 -11.00
C LYS A 260 -6.39 -27.73 -12.37
N PRO A 261 -6.08 -28.44 -13.46
CA PRO A 261 -6.64 -28.12 -14.77
C PRO A 261 -8.16 -28.35 -14.79
N ALA A 262 -8.83 -27.55 -15.61
CA ALA A 262 -10.27 -27.61 -15.83
C ALA A 262 -10.68 -28.83 -16.67
N THR A 263 -11.94 -29.27 -16.56
CA THR A 263 -12.48 -30.29 -17.47
C THR A 263 -12.75 -29.69 -18.85
N SER A 264 -12.91 -30.51 -19.90
CA SER A 264 -13.23 -30.01 -21.24
C SER A 264 -14.52 -29.16 -21.28
N LYS A 265 -15.49 -29.48 -20.41
CA LYS A 265 -16.71 -28.70 -20.24
C LYS A 265 -16.40 -27.31 -19.70
N ASP A 266 -15.60 -27.22 -18.65
CA ASP A 266 -15.24 -25.94 -18.01
C ASP A 266 -14.39 -25.08 -18.95
N ILE A 267 -13.48 -25.69 -19.72
CA ILE A 267 -12.68 -25.03 -20.74
C ILE A 267 -13.58 -24.37 -21.80
N SER A 268 -14.65 -25.06 -22.24
CA SER A 268 -15.63 -24.49 -23.19
C SER A 268 -16.35 -23.25 -22.65
N LEU A 269 -16.40 -23.09 -21.33
CA LEU A 269 -17.01 -21.94 -20.66
C LEU A 269 -16.02 -20.79 -20.43
N GLY A 270 -14.73 -20.99 -20.70
CA GLY A 270 -13.67 -20.01 -20.46
C GLY A 270 -12.97 -20.15 -19.10
N ILE A 271 -13.06 -21.31 -18.45
CA ILE A 271 -12.35 -21.62 -17.21
C ILE A 271 -11.17 -22.54 -17.54
N ASP A 272 -9.96 -22.09 -17.21
CA ASP A 272 -8.71 -22.78 -17.55
C ASP A 272 -8.24 -23.73 -16.43
N GLY A 273 -8.70 -23.50 -15.19
CA GLY A 273 -8.48 -24.40 -14.06
C GLY A 273 -9.16 -23.92 -12.79
N PHE A 274 -8.77 -24.50 -11.66
CA PHE A 274 -9.34 -24.18 -10.35
C PHE A 274 -8.24 -24.06 -9.30
N SER A 275 -8.39 -23.11 -8.37
CA SER A 275 -7.48 -22.93 -7.24
C SER A 275 -7.57 -24.10 -6.25
N ARG A 276 -6.70 -24.12 -5.23
CA ARG A 276 -6.79 -25.07 -4.10
C ARG A 276 -8.13 -25.01 -3.39
N LEU A 277 -8.77 -23.83 -3.35
CA LEU A 277 -10.10 -23.62 -2.77
C LEU A 277 -11.24 -23.85 -3.76
N ASN A 278 -10.93 -24.44 -4.93
CA ASN A 278 -11.86 -24.73 -6.00
C ASN A 278 -12.52 -23.48 -6.62
N GLU A 279 -11.83 -22.35 -6.61
CA GLU A 279 -12.26 -21.12 -7.29
C GLU A 279 -11.87 -21.20 -8.77
N PRO A 280 -12.77 -20.85 -9.71
CA PRO A 280 -12.43 -20.83 -11.12
C PRO A 280 -11.27 -19.89 -11.44
N ILE A 281 -10.37 -20.32 -12.32
CA ILE A 281 -9.24 -19.54 -12.80
C ILE A 281 -9.37 -19.36 -14.32
N SER A 282 -9.26 -18.12 -14.81
CA SER A 282 -9.04 -17.83 -16.23
C SER A 282 -7.64 -17.26 -16.44
N ILE A 283 -6.93 -17.76 -17.44
CA ILE A 283 -5.52 -17.47 -17.70
C ILE A 283 -5.40 -16.89 -19.11
N LYS A 284 -4.87 -15.67 -19.20
CA LYS A 284 -4.68 -14.93 -20.46
C LYS A 284 -3.21 -14.60 -20.65
N GLN A 285 -2.61 -15.12 -21.72
CA GLN A 285 -1.22 -14.80 -22.08
C GLN A 285 -1.14 -13.46 -22.85
N SER A 286 -1.68 -12.38 -22.28
CA SER A 286 -1.75 -11.03 -22.87
C SER A 286 -1.29 -9.95 -21.90
N ASP A 287 -0.69 -8.88 -22.43
CA ASP A 287 -0.24 -7.68 -21.71
C ASP A 287 -1.35 -6.69 -21.36
N SER A 288 -2.47 -6.79 -22.06
CA SER A 288 -3.53 -5.80 -22.00
C SER A 288 -4.86 -6.51 -22.12
N VAL A 289 -5.24 -7.18 -21.03
CA VAL A 289 -6.56 -7.79 -20.91
C VAL A 289 -7.56 -6.71 -20.57
N GLY A 290 -8.53 -6.47 -21.46
CA GLY A 290 -9.56 -5.46 -21.29
C GLY A 290 -10.91 -6.00 -20.83
N MET A 291 -11.92 -5.12 -20.89
CA MET A 291 -13.27 -5.36 -20.34
C MET A 291 -13.94 -6.62 -20.91
N VAL A 292 -13.81 -6.86 -22.21
CA VAL A 292 -14.47 -8.00 -22.90
C VAL A 292 -14.05 -9.35 -22.30
N ALA A 293 -12.78 -9.49 -21.92
CA ALA A 293 -12.29 -10.72 -21.31
C ALA A 293 -12.85 -10.91 -19.88
N ILE A 294 -12.93 -9.82 -19.11
CA ILE A 294 -13.52 -9.80 -17.77
C ILE A 294 -14.98 -10.21 -17.83
N ASP A 295 -15.74 -9.67 -18.79
CA ASP A 295 -17.15 -10.00 -18.99
C ASP A 295 -17.37 -11.46 -19.37
N GLY A 296 -16.53 -11.97 -20.28
CA GLY A 296 -16.56 -13.38 -20.67
C GLY A 296 -16.31 -14.30 -19.48
N PHE A 297 -15.38 -13.93 -18.59
CA PHE A 297 -15.12 -14.68 -17.38
C PHE A 297 -16.24 -14.54 -16.34
N ALA A 298 -16.80 -13.35 -16.14
CA ALA A 298 -17.97 -13.14 -15.28
C ALA A 298 -19.16 -14.01 -15.72
N ALA A 299 -19.42 -14.11 -17.02
CA ALA A 299 -20.44 -15.01 -17.57
C ALA A 299 -20.11 -16.49 -17.32
N ALA A 300 -18.83 -16.88 -17.34
CA ALA A 300 -18.38 -18.22 -16.98
C ALA A 300 -18.62 -18.54 -15.50
N LEU A 301 -18.33 -17.59 -14.60
CA LEU A 301 -18.58 -17.71 -13.16
C LEU A 301 -20.08 -17.86 -12.88
N ALA A 302 -20.92 -17.02 -13.49
CA ALA A 302 -22.37 -17.10 -13.36
C ALA A 302 -22.92 -18.46 -13.81
N ARG A 303 -22.46 -18.99 -14.94
CA ARG A 303 -22.86 -20.32 -15.46
C ARG A 303 -22.41 -21.46 -14.53
N ASN A 304 -21.28 -21.30 -13.84
CA ASN A 304 -20.77 -22.26 -12.86
C ASN A 304 -21.27 -22.02 -11.43
N ARG A 305 -22.16 -21.04 -11.22
CA ARG A 305 -22.68 -20.65 -9.90
C ARG A 305 -21.57 -20.27 -8.90
N ALA A 306 -20.42 -19.80 -9.40
CA ALA A 306 -19.32 -19.29 -8.59
C ALA A 306 -19.53 -17.80 -8.31
N ARG A 307 -19.21 -17.37 -7.09
CA ARG A 307 -19.26 -15.94 -6.68
C ARG A 307 -17.91 -15.26 -6.80
N THR A 308 -16.83 -16.01 -6.69
CA THR A 308 -15.46 -15.52 -6.79
C THR A 308 -14.72 -16.23 -7.93
N GLY A 309 -13.70 -15.58 -8.48
CA GLY A 309 -12.81 -16.18 -9.47
C GLY A 309 -11.51 -15.40 -9.63
N ILE A 310 -10.47 -16.06 -10.14
CA ILE A 310 -9.15 -15.47 -10.33
C ILE A 310 -8.88 -15.35 -11.82
N MET A 311 -8.54 -14.15 -12.30
CA MET A 311 -8.04 -13.93 -13.65
C MET A 311 -6.55 -13.60 -13.61
N VAL A 312 -5.75 -14.37 -14.33
CA VAL A 312 -4.30 -14.19 -14.43
C VAL A 312 -3.93 -13.68 -15.81
N ALA A 313 -3.15 -12.60 -15.87
CA ALA A 313 -2.62 -12.05 -17.13
C ALA A 313 -1.22 -11.45 -16.98
N PHE A 314 -0.53 -11.09 -18.07
CA PHE A 314 0.68 -10.28 -17.94
C PHE A 314 0.36 -8.83 -17.58
N GLY A 315 -0.79 -8.32 -18.02
CA GLY A 315 -1.29 -7.01 -17.61
C GLY A 315 -2.77 -6.83 -17.97
N PHE A 316 -3.36 -5.78 -17.39
CA PHE A 316 -4.76 -5.40 -17.54
C PHE A 316 -4.82 -3.96 -18.00
N SER A 317 -5.70 -3.65 -18.95
CA SER A 317 -5.97 -2.26 -19.36
C SER A 317 -6.94 -1.57 -18.40
N ASP A 318 -7.01 -0.25 -18.46
CA ASP A 318 -7.88 0.57 -17.59
C ASP A 318 -9.37 0.19 -17.71
N ASP A 319 -9.81 -0.26 -18.88
CA ASP A 319 -11.18 -0.75 -19.08
C ASP A 319 -11.47 -2.09 -18.39
N ALA A 320 -10.46 -2.89 -18.06
CA ALA A 320 -10.61 -4.11 -17.26
C ALA A 320 -11.09 -3.80 -15.84
N ILE A 321 -10.62 -2.69 -15.25
CA ILE A 321 -11.06 -2.20 -13.94
C ILE A 321 -12.57 -1.91 -13.97
N ARG A 322 -13.04 -1.23 -15.03
CA ARG A 322 -14.48 -0.99 -15.24
C ARG A 322 -15.26 -2.29 -15.38
N GLY A 323 -14.73 -3.27 -16.10
CA GLY A 323 -15.29 -4.63 -16.20
C GLY A 323 -15.43 -5.30 -14.84
N LYS A 324 -14.39 -5.24 -14.00
CA LYS A 324 -14.38 -5.80 -12.64
C LYS A 324 -15.41 -5.12 -11.74
N VAL A 325 -15.44 -3.78 -11.73
CA VAL A 325 -16.43 -3.01 -10.95
C VAL A 325 -17.84 -3.37 -11.39
N ARG A 326 -18.09 -3.45 -12.69
CA ARG A 326 -19.40 -3.85 -13.23
C ARG A 326 -19.79 -5.27 -12.83
N ALA A 327 -18.85 -6.22 -12.85
CA ALA A 327 -19.08 -7.59 -12.42
C ALA A 327 -19.49 -7.66 -10.93
N ARG A 328 -18.82 -6.88 -10.08
CA ARG A 328 -19.10 -6.78 -8.65
C ARG A 328 -20.45 -6.13 -8.36
N THR A 329 -20.74 -5.00 -8.98
CA THR A 329 -21.94 -4.20 -8.69
C THR A 329 -23.20 -4.82 -9.28
N ASN A 330 -23.16 -5.30 -10.54
CA ASN A 330 -24.37 -5.74 -11.24
C ASN A 330 -24.67 -7.24 -11.04
N TYR A 331 -23.64 -8.06 -10.83
CA TYR A 331 -23.81 -9.53 -10.77
C TYR A 331 -23.40 -10.13 -9.42
N HIS A 332 -22.88 -9.32 -8.49
CA HIS A 332 -22.32 -9.77 -7.22
C HIS A 332 -21.26 -10.87 -7.43
N LEU A 333 -20.39 -10.65 -8.42
CA LEU A 333 -19.25 -11.51 -8.74
C LEU A 333 -17.96 -10.77 -8.41
N ASP A 334 -17.10 -11.38 -7.62
CA ASP A 334 -15.79 -10.82 -7.31
C ASP A 334 -14.71 -11.49 -8.15
N ILE A 335 -14.00 -10.69 -8.94
CA ILE A 335 -12.93 -11.17 -9.83
C ILE A 335 -11.61 -10.60 -9.32
N GLN A 336 -10.75 -11.47 -8.81
CA GLN A 336 -9.39 -11.12 -8.48
C GLN A 336 -8.56 -11.08 -9.78
N MET A 337 -8.10 -9.90 -10.16
CA MET A 337 -7.15 -9.72 -11.26
C MET A 337 -5.74 -9.84 -10.70
N MET A 338 -4.93 -10.74 -11.24
CA MET A 338 -3.57 -11.01 -10.78
C MET A 338 -2.59 -10.97 -11.95
N THR A 339 -1.51 -10.22 -11.81
CA THR A 339 -0.47 -10.16 -12.85
C THR A 339 0.53 -11.31 -12.72
N VAL A 340 1.18 -11.70 -13.82
CA VAL A 340 2.28 -12.69 -13.78
C VAL A 340 3.42 -12.19 -12.90
N ARG A 341 3.63 -10.87 -12.84
CA ARG A 341 4.61 -10.24 -11.96
C ARG A 341 4.31 -10.55 -10.50
N GLU A 342 3.10 -10.25 -10.05
CA GLU A 342 2.61 -10.57 -8.70
C GLU A 342 2.74 -12.07 -8.40
N LEU A 343 2.39 -12.94 -9.35
CA LEU A 343 2.57 -14.38 -9.20
C LEU A 343 4.04 -14.77 -9.00
N ILE A 344 4.99 -14.15 -9.70
CA ILE A 344 6.42 -14.45 -9.52
C ILE A 344 6.87 -13.99 -8.13
N GLU A 345 6.45 -12.81 -7.71
CA GLU A 345 6.86 -12.14 -6.48
C GLU A 345 6.26 -12.80 -5.22
N SER A 346 5.00 -13.25 -5.24
CA SER A 346 4.30 -13.85 -4.08
C SER A 346 4.96 -15.10 -3.48
N ARG A 347 5.79 -15.83 -4.24
CA ARG A 347 6.55 -16.98 -3.70
C ARG A 347 7.73 -16.56 -2.83
N ARG A 348 8.16 -15.30 -2.90
CA ARG A 348 9.29 -14.82 -2.09
C ARG A 348 8.90 -14.53 -0.65
N SER A 349 7.62 -14.24 -0.39
CA SER A 349 7.12 -13.90 0.95
C SER A 349 6.70 -15.12 1.80
N SER A 350 6.77 -16.34 1.25
CA SER A 350 6.35 -17.59 1.92
C SER A 350 7.50 -18.53 2.28
N TYR A 351 8.77 -18.07 2.26
CA TYR A 351 9.95 -18.86 2.65
C TYR A 351 10.82 -18.13 3.65
#